data_AF-A0A5E7W879-F1
#
_entry.id   AF-A0A5E7W879-F1
#
_cell.length_a   1.000
_cell.length_b   1.000
_cell.length_c   1.000
_cell.angle_alpha   90.00
_cell.angle_beta   90.00
_cell.angle_gamma   90.00
#
_symmetry.space_group_name_H-M   'P 1'
#
loop_
_entity.id
_entity.type
_entity.pdbx_description
1 polymer ?
#
loop_
_entity_poly.entity_id
_entity_poly.type
_entity_poly.pdbx_seq_one_letter_code
_entity_poly.pdbx_strand_id
1 'polypeptide(L)'
;MKRFIQGEHRGQGTLLPESLDDYVSDTNPVRVVDVFVDELDLVNLGFEGAIPADTGRPAYHPAILLKIYIYGYLNRIQSSRRLEREAQRNIELMWLTGHLMPDFKTIANFRKDNSKATHYHWDAAGRLTQTTQPGGATRTYTYNAYGKVTAERDELGRITRYEYADNLQLVSRRINPDGSELRYRYDNSRLLLTEIENERGEHYQLDYYSSGLIQQETGFDGRRTAYEYDLNGNLLKKTEYGDDGSELVTEYQRDSAGRLLVKTLADGEEIHYSYDALGRLVNVDDGHWPLAYEYDSQDRLISEHQGWGTLRYEYDSVGQLKHCRSASAYRAAVSRPTSTTPSVDASRKQSMATPPNSSGKANGWS
;
A
#
# COMPACT_ATOMS: atom_id res chain seq x y z
N MET A 1 28.01 -10.82 20.19
CA MET A 1 28.12 -9.43 19.69
C MET A 1 27.16 -9.30 18.51
N LYS A 2 26.09 -8.53 18.69
CA LYS A 2 25.02 -8.27 17.70
C LYS A 2 25.52 -7.30 16.62
N ARG A 3 25.14 -7.53 15.37
CA ARG A 3 25.09 -6.53 14.29
C ARG A 3 23.84 -6.80 13.41
N PHE A 4 22.70 -6.19 13.79
CA PHE A 4 21.73 -5.40 12.99
C PHE A 4 21.23 -5.93 11.60
N ILE A 5 19.96 -5.85 11.13
CA ILE A 5 18.64 -5.30 11.58
C ILE A 5 17.46 -6.13 11.02
N GLN A 6 16.41 -6.33 11.84
CA GLN A 6 15.03 -6.74 11.46
C GLN A 6 14.25 -5.57 10.83
N GLY A 7 13.46 -5.77 9.77
CA GLY A 7 12.52 -4.74 9.30
C GLY A 7 11.95 -4.90 7.88
N GLU A 8 10.83 -5.62 7.79
CA GLU A 8 9.60 -5.26 7.04
C GLU A 8 9.58 -5.08 5.50
N HIS A 9 8.34 -5.17 5.00
CA HIS A 9 7.86 -5.66 3.72
C HIS A 9 7.70 -4.55 2.65
N ARG A 10 7.67 -4.92 1.36
CA ARG A 10 7.30 -4.05 0.22
C ARG A 10 6.07 -4.63 -0.46
N GLY A 11 4.88 -4.40 0.06
CA GLY A 11 3.69 -4.78 -0.69
C GLY A 11 3.14 -3.63 -1.55
N GLN A 12 2.34 -3.96 -2.57
CA GLN A 12 1.01 -3.41 -2.80
C GLN A 12 0.25 -4.28 -3.81
N GLY A 13 -0.66 -5.15 -3.39
CA GLY A 13 -1.45 -6.01 -4.29
C GLY A 13 -2.71 -6.66 -3.69
N THR A 14 -3.51 -5.98 -2.87
CA THR A 14 -4.93 -6.37 -2.66
C THR A 14 -5.84 -5.39 -3.43
N LEU A 15 -7.15 -5.29 -3.13
CA LEU A 15 -7.97 -4.12 -3.56
C LEU A 15 -7.60 -2.86 -2.77
N LEU A 16 -6.95 -3.12 -1.64
CA LEU A 16 -5.99 -2.33 -0.90
C LEU A 16 -4.61 -2.89 -1.33
N PRO A 17 -3.61 -3.05 -0.50
CA PRO A 17 -2.35 -3.72 -0.87
C PRO A 17 -2.05 -5.00 -0.09
N GLU A 18 -0.91 -5.65 -0.39
CA GLU A 18 -0.49 -6.93 0.21
C GLU A 18 -0.42 -6.86 1.74
N SER A 19 -0.25 -5.66 2.30
CA SER A 19 -0.44 -5.26 3.69
C SER A 19 -1.11 -3.89 3.72
N LEU A 20 -2.18 -3.63 4.48
CA LEU A 20 -2.86 -2.32 4.54
C LEU A 20 -1.91 -1.10 4.72
N ASP A 21 -0.72 -1.31 5.28
CA ASP A 21 0.44 -0.38 5.30
C ASP A 21 0.99 0.03 3.94
N ASP A 22 0.77 -0.71 2.88
CA ASP A 22 1.36 -0.29 1.63
C ASP A 22 0.54 0.86 0.96
N TYR A 23 -0.73 1.09 1.37
CA TYR A 23 -1.70 2.10 0.82
C TYR A 23 -1.92 3.15 1.89
N VAL A 24 -2.06 2.68 3.13
CA VAL A 24 -2.10 3.49 4.34
C VAL A 24 -0.84 3.20 5.14
N SER A 25 0.32 3.62 4.63
CA SER A 25 1.62 3.47 5.27
C SER A 25 1.72 4.13 6.63
N ASP A 26 2.74 3.75 7.37
CA ASP A 26 3.23 4.39 8.60
C ASP A 26 3.53 5.90 8.42
N THR A 27 3.74 6.35 7.18
CA THR A 27 3.82 7.77 6.81
C THR A 27 2.50 8.34 6.28
N ASN A 28 1.48 7.51 6.05
CA ASN A 28 0.19 7.95 5.54
C ASN A 28 -0.49 8.83 6.59
N PRO A 29 -0.95 10.03 6.18
CA PRO A 29 -1.57 10.99 7.09
C PRO A 29 -2.78 10.43 7.84
N VAL A 30 -3.48 9.42 7.31
CA VAL A 30 -4.58 8.75 8.00
C VAL A 30 -4.18 8.06 9.29
N ARG A 31 -3.00 7.41 9.34
CA ARG A 31 -2.49 6.81 10.59
C ARG A 31 -2.06 7.86 11.59
N VAL A 32 -1.47 8.94 11.09
CA VAL A 32 -1.13 10.11 11.92
C VAL A 32 -2.41 10.68 12.52
N VAL A 33 -3.50 10.78 11.76
CA VAL A 33 -4.80 11.22 12.26
C VAL A 33 -5.36 10.25 13.30
N ASP A 34 -5.27 8.95 13.06
CA ASP A 34 -5.80 7.91 13.93
C ASP A 34 -5.09 7.91 15.30
N VAL A 35 -3.75 7.81 15.26
CA VAL A 35 -2.88 7.83 16.45
C VAL A 35 -2.96 9.19 17.15
N PHE A 36 -2.93 10.30 16.41
CA PHE A 36 -3.07 11.62 17.00
C PHE A 36 -4.37 11.74 17.78
N VAL A 37 -5.50 11.35 17.19
CA VAL A 37 -6.81 11.45 17.84
C VAL A 37 -6.94 10.47 19.02
N ASP A 38 -6.34 9.29 18.95
CA ASP A 38 -6.39 8.30 20.03
C ASP A 38 -5.51 8.68 21.24
N GLU A 39 -4.46 9.47 21.03
CA GLU A 39 -3.63 10.05 22.09
C GLU A 39 -4.24 11.33 22.72
N LEU A 40 -5.29 11.89 22.11
CA LEU A 40 -5.98 13.05 22.68
C LEU A 40 -6.84 12.63 23.87
N ASP A 41 -6.65 13.31 24.99
CA ASP A 41 -7.62 13.29 26.08
C ASP A 41 -8.85 14.13 25.68
N LEU A 42 -9.74 13.49 24.92
CA LEU A 42 -10.94 14.13 24.37
C LEU A 42 -11.85 14.69 25.48
N VAL A 43 -11.84 14.11 26.67
CA VAL A 43 -12.60 14.61 27.82
C VAL A 43 -12.03 15.95 28.29
N ASN A 44 -10.71 16.03 28.49
CA ASN A 44 -10.04 17.27 28.90
C ASN A 44 -10.03 18.33 27.80
N LEU A 45 -10.13 17.93 26.53
CA LEU A 45 -10.29 18.83 25.39
C LEU A 45 -11.73 19.31 25.18
N GLY A 46 -12.68 18.85 26.02
CA GLY A 46 -14.06 19.34 26.03
C GLY A 46 -14.98 18.68 25.00
N PHE A 47 -14.63 17.51 24.46
CA PHE A 47 -15.51 16.74 23.58
C PHE A 47 -16.59 16.02 24.41
N GLU A 48 -17.84 16.45 24.24
CA GLU A 48 -19.00 15.79 24.83
C GLU A 48 -19.20 14.38 24.24
N GLY A 49 -19.54 13.39 25.08
CA GLY A 49 -19.76 12.00 24.64
C GLY A 49 -18.51 11.11 24.53
N ALA A 50 -17.33 11.61 24.93
CA ALA A 50 -16.12 10.79 25.07
C ALA A 50 -16.22 9.77 26.23
N ILE A 51 -17.04 10.06 27.24
CA ILE A 51 -17.42 9.10 28.27
C ILE A 51 -18.69 8.38 27.82
N PRO A 52 -18.67 7.05 27.63
CA PRO A 52 -19.86 6.29 27.25
C PRO A 52 -20.98 6.46 28.28
N ALA A 53 -22.20 6.70 27.82
CA ALA A 53 -23.36 6.73 28.72
C ALA A 53 -23.72 5.30 29.17
N ASP A 54 -24.05 5.11 30.45
CA ASP A 54 -24.40 3.81 31.07
C ASP A 54 -25.60 3.08 30.42
N THR A 55 -26.26 3.71 29.45
CA THR A 55 -27.50 3.26 28.81
C THR A 55 -27.38 2.02 27.90
N GLY A 56 -26.19 1.42 27.74
CA GLY A 56 -25.99 0.16 27.01
C GLY A 56 -26.24 0.20 25.49
N ARG A 57 -26.64 1.35 24.92
CA ARG A 57 -26.53 1.62 23.49
C ARG A 57 -25.13 2.19 23.21
N PRO A 58 -24.44 1.76 22.14
CA PRO A 58 -23.16 2.38 21.78
C PRO A 58 -23.37 3.88 21.55
N ALA A 59 -22.78 4.72 22.39
CA ALA A 59 -22.67 6.14 22.10
C ALA A 59 -21.58 6.31 21.03
N TYR A 60 -21.82 7.18 20.05
CA TYR A 60 -20.82 7.52 19.04
C TYR A 60 -19.65 8.23 19.71
N HIS A 61 -18.50 7.56 19.81
CA HIS A 61 -17.32 8.16 20.42
C HIS A 61 -16.82 9.31 19.51
N PRO A 62 -16.62 10.53 20.04
CA PRO A 62 -16.27 11.72 19.25
C PRO A 62 -14.96 11.57 18.47
N ALA A 63 -14.09 10.62 18.84
CA ALA A 63 -12.87 10.28 18.09
C ALA A 63 -13.15 9.94 16.62
N ILE A 64 -14.19 9.15 16.33
CA ILE A 64 -14.51 8.72 14.95
C ILE A 64 -14.87 9.93 14.08
N LEU A 65 -15.61 10.89 14.65
CA LEU A 65 -16.01 12.12 13.97
C LEU A 65 -14.79 13.01 13.69
N LEU A 66 -13.91 13.14 14.68
CA LEU A 66 -12.69 13.94 14.58
C LEU A 66 -11.73 13.37 13.52
N LYS A 67 -11.60 12.04 13.46
CA LYS A 67 -10.80 11.35 12.44
C LYS A 67 -11.32 11.66 11.03
N ILE A 68 -12.61 11.45 10.75
CA ILE A 68 -13.25 11.70 9.42
C ILE A 68 -13.01 13.14 8.94
N TYR A 69 -13.05 14.09 9.87
CA TYR A 69 -12.84 15.47 9.54
C TYR A 69 -11.43 15.78 9.10
N ILE A 70 -10.45 15.36 9.89
CA ILE A 70 -9.06 15.63 9.56
C ILE A 70 -8.74 14.96 8.23
N TYR A 71 -9.30 13.78 7.96
CA TYR A 71 -9.21 13.12 6.66
C TYR A 71 -9.82 13.93 5.49
N GLY A 72 -11.09 14.34 5.61
CA GLY A 72 -11.77 15.12 4.56
C GLY A 72 -11.11 16.49 4.35
N TYR A 73 -10.58 17.08 5.43
CA TYR A 73 -9.82 18.32 5.40
C TYR A 73 -8.50 18.15 4.62
N LEU A 74 -7.69 17.15 4.95
CA LEU A 74 -6.42 16.86 4.28
C LEU A 74 -6.62 16.54 2.79
N ASN A 75 -7.73 15.87 2.44
CA ASN A 75 -8.05 15.48 1.06
C ASN A 75 -8.93 16.49 0.30
N ARG A 76 -9.22 17.65 0.88
CA ARG A 76 -10.03 18.74 0.27
C ARG A 76 -11.45 18.30 -0.17
N ILE A 77 -12.06 17.35 0.55
CA ILE A 77 -13.39 16.81 0.22
C ILE A 77 -14.48 17.52 1.03
N GLN A 78 -15.24 18.39 0.36
CA GLN A 78 -16.18 19.33 1.00
C GLN A 78 -17.62 18.80 1.20
N SER A 79 -18.00 17.68 0.59
CA SER A 79 -19.40 17.20 0.59
C SER A 79 -19.56 15.86 1.30
N SER A 80 -20.58 15.74 2.17
CA SER A 80 -20.90 14.51 2.88
C SER A 80 -21.28 13.40 1.91
N ARG A 81 -22.10 13.73 0.90
CA ARG A 81 -22.42 12.84 -0.22
C ARG A 81 -21.20 12.43 -1.05
N ARG A 82 -20.16 13.26 -1.07
CA ARG A 82 -18.91 12.95 -1.75
C ARG A 82 -18.05 12.02 -0.89
N LEU A 83 -17.92 12.28 0.40
CA LEU A 83 -17.32 11.36 1.37
C LEU A 83 -18.05 10.00 1.39
N GLU A 84 -19.38 9.97 1.24
CA GLU A 84 -20.16 8.72 1.11
C GLU A 84 -19.78 7.92 -0.16
N ARG A 85 -19.70 8.61 -1.31
CA ARG A 85 -19.29 7.98 -2.57
C ARG A 85 -17.81 7.57 -2.55
N GLU A 86 -16.98 8.35 -1.88
CA GLU A 86 -15.56 8.08 -1.67
C GLU A 86 -15.39 6.88 -0.74
N ALA A 87 -16.14 6.79 0.37
CA ALA A 87 -16.04 5.67 1.34
C ALA A 87 -16.35 4.30 0.71
N GLN A 88 -17.14 4.25 -0.35
CA GLN A 88 -17.41 3.00 -1.09
C GLN A 88 -16.28 2.60 -2.05
N ARG A 89 -15.26 3.45 -2.23
CA ARG A 89 -14.19 3.29 -3.23
C ARG A 89 -12.78 3.63 -2.69
N ASN A 90 -12.70 4.28 -1.53
CA ASN A 90 -11.51 4.81 -0.90
C ASN A 90 -11.37 4.18 0.47
N ILE A 91 -10.28 3.46 0.57
CA ILE A 91 -10.05 2.49 1.60
C ILE A 91 -9.35 3.07 2.82
N GLU A 92 -8.74 4.25 2.67
CA GLU A 92 -8.19 5.03 3.77
C GLU A 92 -9.33 5.59 4.64
N LEU A 93 -10.45 6.00 4.01
CA LEU A 93 -11.65 6.45 4.72
C LEU A 93 -12.38 5.30 5.43
N MET A 94 -12.38 4.11 4.84
CA MET A 94 -12.94 2.89 5.46
C MET A 94 -12.12 2.47 6.69
N TRP A 95 -10.80 2.54 6.59
CA TRP A 95 -9.88 2.21 7.69
C TRP A 95 -10.05 3.17 8.88
N LEU A 96 -10.04 4.48 8.60
CA LEU A 96 -10.19 5.55 9.58
C LEU A 96 -11.51 5.47 10.37
N THR A 97 -12.56 4.91 9.76
CA THR A 97 -13.89 4.80 10.37
C THR A 97 -14.18 3.43 10.94
N GLY A 98 -13.34 2.42 10.67
CA GLY A 98 -13.62 1.03 11.02
C GLY A 98 -14.87 0.45 10.34
N HIS A 99 -15.43 1.14 9.34
CA HIS A 99 -16.71 0.80 8.71
C HIS A 99 -16.60 0.90 7.18
N LEU A 100 -17.34 0.03 6.48
CA LEU A 100 -17.44 0.10 5.01
C LEU A 100 -18.30 1.28 4.52
N MET A 101 -19.08 1.92 5.40
CA MET A 101 -19.85 3.14 5.09
C MET A 101 -20.18 3.92 6.38
N PRO A 102 -19.87 5.23 6.47
CA PRO A 102 -20.27 6.06 7.61
C PRO A 102 -21.79 6.35 7.61
N ASP A 103 -22.41 6.57 8.78
CA ASP A 103 -23.82 6.93 8.84
C ASP A 103 -24.07 8.42 8.53
N PHE A 104 -25.27 8.71 7.99
CA PHE A 104 -25.65 10.03 7.46
C PHE A 104 -25.72 11.13 8.55
N LYS A 105 -25.97 10.76 9.80
CA LYS A 105 -26.18 11.69 10.92
C LYS A 105 -24.84 12.13 11.53
N THR A 106 -23.88 11.22 11.53
CA THR A 106 -22.47 11.41 11.92
C THR A 106 -21.79 12.52 11.12
N ILE A 107 -21.90 12.53 9.79
CA ILE A 107 -21.26 13.57 8.95
C ILE A 107 -21.93 14.95 9.12
N ALA A 108 -23.24 14.98 9.36
CA ALA A 108 -23.99 16.22 9.51
C ALA A 108 -23.70 16.93 10.86
N ASN A 109 -23.63 16.17 11.97
CA ASN A 109 -23.30 16.72 13.29
C ASN A 109 -21.84 17.19 13.35
N PHE A 110 -20.92 16.42 12.77
CA PHE A 110 -19.51 16.78 12.70
C PHE A 110 -19.26 18.21 12.14
N ARG A 111 -19.89 18.54 11.00
CA ARG A 111 -19.74 19.85 10.35
C ARG A 111 -20.32 21.00 11.17
N LYS A 112 -21.39 20.71 11.92
CA LYS A 112 -22.05 21.67 12.80
C LYS A 112 -21.16 22.03 13.98
N ASP A 113 -20.48 21.04 14.56
CA ASP A 113 -19.73 21.18 15.80
C ASP A 113 -18.26 21.61 15.58
N ASN A 114 -17.75 21.49 14.35
CA ASN A 114 -16.39 21.89 13.96
C ASN A 114 -16.40 23.10 13.02
N SER A 115 -17.28 24.07 13.26
CA SER A 115 -17.41 25.28 12.44
C SER A 115 -16.15 26.17 12.39
N LYS A 116 -15.16 25.94 13.27
CA LYS A 116 -13.79 26.50 13.15
C LYS A 116 -12.92 25.74 12.13
N ALA A 117 -13.55 24.95 11.27
CA ALA A 117 -12.88 24.12 10.30
C ALA A 117 -12.08 24.91 9.27
N THR A 118 -11.33 24.21 8.44
CA THR A 118 -10.61 24.86 7.36
C THR A 118 -11.56 25.45 6.34
N HIS A 119 -11.39 26.74 6.08
CA HIS A 119 -12.13 27.46 5.08
C HIS A 119 -11.36 27.48 3.77
N TYR A 120 -12.07 27.39 2.66
CA TYR A 120 -11.51 27.49 1.33
C TYR A 120 -12.16 28.69 0.64
N HIS A 121 -11.38 29.43 -0.14
CA HIS A 121 -11.86 30.50 -0.99
C HIS A 121 -11.52 30.18 -2.43
N TRP A 122 -12.43 30.53 -3.33
CA TRP A 122 -12.28 30.29 -4.77
C TRP A 122 -12.48 31.59 -5.53
N ASP A 123 -11.86 31.68 -6.71
CA ASP A 123 -12.16 32.74 -7.67
C ASP A 123 -13.42 32.41 -8.50
N ALA A 124 -13.82 33.36 -9.35
CA ALA A 124 -14.98 33.19 -10.24
C ALA A 124 -14.82 32.05 -11.27
N ALA A 125 -13.59 31.57 -11.50
CA ALA A 125 -13.29 30.42 -12.37
C ALA A 125 -13.29 29.09 -11.59
N GLY A 126 -13.63 29.10 -10.29
CA GLY A 126 -13.68 27.91 -9.44
C GLY A 126 -12.31 27.41 -8.97
N ARG A 127 -11.25 28.21 -9.11
CA ARG A 127 -9.87 27.86 -8.69
C ARG A 127 -9.66 28.27 -7.23
N LEU A 128 -8.95 27.43 -6.47
CA LEU A 128 -8.70 27.65 -5.04
C LEU A 128 -7.71 28.81 -4.81
N THR A 129 -8.15 29.95 -4.28
CA THR A 129 -7.28 31.11 -4.03
C THR A 129 -6.72 31.14 -2.62
N GLN A 130 -7.41 30.56 -1.64
CA GLN A 130 -6.96 30.54 -0.25
C GLN A 130 -7.48 29.33 0.50
N THR A 131 -6.67 28.80 1.39
CA THR A 131 -7.04 27.82 2.43
C THR A 131 -6.71 28.43 3.78
N THR A 132 -7.68 28.51 4.67
CA THR A 132 -7.53 29.05 6.03
C THR A 132 -7.72 27.91 7.00
N GLN A 133 -6.66 27.47 7.66
CA GLN A 133 -6.67 26.36 8.61
C GLN A 133 -7.48 26.73 9.87
N PRO A 134 -7.82 25.75 10.74
CA PRO A 134 -8.62 26.03 11.94
C PRO A 134 -7.97 27.03 12.91
N GLY A 135 -6.64 27.11 12.90
CA GLY A 135 -5.86 28.08 13.66
C GLY A 135 -5.79 29.49 13.05
N GLY A 136 -6.51 29.76 11.94
CA GLY A 136 -6.49 31.03 11.22
C GLY A 136 -5.27 31.23 10.31
N ALA A 137 -4.29 30.34 10.34
CA ALA A 137 -3.18 30.33 9.40
C ALA A 137 -3.68 30.16 7.96
N THR A 138 -3.11 30.91 7.01
CA THR A 138 -3.61 30.96 5.65
C THR A 138 -2.54 30.57 4.64
N ARG A 139 -2.94 29.76 3.66
CA ARG A 139 -2.18 29.49 2.45
C ARG A 139 -2.90 30.08 1.25
N THR A 140 -2.20 30.76 0.35
CA THR A 140 -2.81 31.40 -0.82
C THR A 140 -2.14 31.00 -2.12
N TYR A 141 -2.90 31.04 -3.20
CA TYR A 141 -2.46 30.63 -4.53
C TYR A 141 -2.78 31.71 -5.56
N THR A 142 -1.83 31.97 -6.45
CA THR A 142 -2.04 32.80 -7.64
C THR A 142 -1.90 31.95 -8.90
N TYR A 143 -2.55 32.38 -9.98
CA TYR A 143 -2.65 31.59 -11.20
C TYR A 143 -2.32 32.41 -12.45
N ASN A 144 -1.79 31.76 -13.48
CA ASN A 144 -1.72 32.33 -14.82
C ASN A 144 -3.09 32.24 -15.54
N ALA A 145 -3.16 32.79 -16.77
CA ALA A 145 -4.37 32.78 -17.59
C ALA A 145 -4.86 31.37 -17.96
N TYR A 146 -3.96 30.37 -17.93
CA TYR A 146 -4.25 28.96 -18.22
C TYR A 146 -4.61 28.15 -16.96
N GLY A 147 -4.76 28.80 -15.80
CA GLY A 147 -5.13 28.13 -14.55
C GLY A 147 -4.00 27.36 -13.87
N LYS A 148 -2.74 27.59 -14.26
CA LYS A 148 -1.57 27.01 -13.60
C LYS A 148 -1.10 27.91 -12.45
N VAL A 149 -0.63 27.32 -11.36
CA VAL A 149 -0.21 28.04 -10.14
C VAL A 149 1.10 28.79 -10.40
N THR A 150 1.11 30.11 -10.25
CA THR A 150 2.33 30.93 -10.42
C THR A 150 3.01 31.31 -9.12
N ALA A 151 2.27 31.29 -8.01
CA ALA A 151 2.83 31.44 -6.68
C ALA A 151 1.95 30.74 -5.64
N GLU A 152 2.62 30.20 -4.63
CA GLU A 152 2.02 29.71 -3.41
C GLU A 152 2.65 30.50 -2.26
N ARG A 153 1.81 31.09 -1.41
CA ARG A 153 2.24 31.67 -0.14
C ARG A 153 1.78 30.73 0.96
N ASP A 154 2.72 30.22 1.74
CA ASP A 154 2.45 29.32 2.85
C ASP A 154 1.91 30.06 4.10
N GLU A 155 1.65 29.30 5.14
CA GLU A 155 1.11 29.76 6.42
C GLU A 155 2.02 30.77 7.14
N LEU A 156 3.32 30.76 6.86
CA LEU A 156 4.31 31.67 7.42
C LEU A 156 4.53 32.91 6.54
N GLY A 157 3.77 33.05 5.45
CA GLY A 157 3.89 34.15 4.51
C GLY A 157 5.06 34.00 3.54
N ARG A 158 5.75 32.86 3.53
CA ARG A 158 6.85 32.55 2.61
C ARG A 158 6.26 32.23 1.24
N ILE A 159 6.89 32.73 0.17
CA ILE A 159 6.37 32.62 -1.19
C ILE A 159 7.26 31.71 -2.03
N THR A 160 6.68 30.63 -2.56
CA THR A 160 7.26 29.84 -3.64
C THR A 160 6.64 30.29 -4.96
N ARG A 161 7.46 30.50 -6.00
CA ARG A 161 7.00 30.90 -7.34
C ARG A 161 7.27 29.81 -8.35
N TYR A 162 6.42 29.74 -9.36
CA TYR A 162 6.55 28.80 -10.46
C TYR A 162 6.53 29.57 -11.78
N GLU A 163 7.55 29.33 -12.59
CA GLU A 163 7.63 29.80 -13.97
C GLU A 163 7.36 28.62 -14.89
N TYR A 164 6.85 28.92 -16.09
CA TYR A 164 6.44 27.91 -17.05
C TYR A 164 7.20 28.12 -18.37
N ALA A 165 7.55 27.02 -19.02
CA ALA A 165 8.11 27.04 -20.36
C ALA A 165 7.10 27.67 -21.33
N ASP A 166 7.61 28.54 -22.20
CA ASP A 166 6.81 29.35 -23.12
C ASP A 166 5.84 28.47 -23.92
N ASN A 167 4.55 28.82 -23.84
CA ASN A 167 3.45 28.15 -24.53
C ASN A 167 3.22 26.65 -24.22
N LEU A 168 4.01 26.03 -23.33
CA LEU A 168 3.89 24.61 -23.01
C LEU A 168 3.13 24.33 -21.71
N GLN A 169 2.97 25.34 -20.83
CA GLN A 169 2.36 25.18 -19.50
C GLN A 169 3.04 24.08 -18.65
N LEU A 170 4.29 23.76 -18.96
CA LEU A 170 5.18 22.89 -18.20
C LEU A 170 6.04 23.76 -17.29
N VAL A 171 6.21 23.38 -16.02
CA VAL A 171 6.98 24.18 -15.05
C VAL A 171 8.43 24.20 -15.50
N SER A 172 9.01 25.36 -15.79
CA SER A 172 10.43 25.50 -16.15
C SER A 172 11.30 25.85 -14.96
N ARG A 173 10.73 26.50 -13.93
CA ARG A 173 11.45 26.90 -12.73
C ARG A 173 10.56 26.90 -11.51
N ARG A 174 11.09 26.46 -10.38
CA ARG A 174 10.51 26.67 -9.06
C ARG A 174 11.48 27.55 -8.26
N ILE A 175 11.01 28.68 -7.75
CA ILE A 175 11.81 29.60 -6.94
C ILE A 175 11.31 29.47 -5.50
N ASN A 176 12.18 29.03 -4.61
CA ASN A 176 11.91 28.88 -3.19
C ASN A 176 11.88 30.25 -2.47
N PRO A 177 11.34 30.32 -1.24
CA PRO A 177 11.22 31.59 -0.52
C PRO A 177 12.55 32.28 -0.18
N ASP A 178 13.64 31.51 -0.09
CA ASP A 178 15.00 32.02 0.14
C ASP A 178 15.69 32.49 -1.15
N GLY A 179 15.01 32.39 -2.30
CA GLY A 179 15.53 32.76 -3.61
C GLY A 179 16.29 31.64 -4.33
N SER A 180 16.54 30.51 -3.67
CA SER A 180 17.08 29.31 -4.33
C SER A 180 16.07 28.75 -5.33
N GLU A 181 16.53 27.93 -6.28
CA GLU A 181 15.69 27.51 -7.40
C GLU A 181 15.94 26.08 -7.86
N LEU A 182 14.91 25.48 -8.43
CA LEU A 182 15.04 24.32 -9.30
C LEU A 182 14.70 24.72 -10.73
N ARG A 183 15.37 24.13 -11.70
CA ARG A 183 15.09 24.29 -13.13
C ARG A 183 14.73 22.95 -13.75
N TYR A 184 13.78 22.95 -14.68
CA TYR A 184 13.28 21.76 -15.34
C TYR A 184 13.43 21.90 -16.86
N ARG A 185 13.89 20.83 -17.53
CA ARG A 185 14.06 20.80 -18.99
C ARG A 185 13.20 19.73 -19.65
N TYR A 186 12.72 20.04 -20.85
CA TYR A 186 11.81 19.21 -21.64
C TYR A 186 12.23 19.19 -23.11
N ASP A 187 13.47 18.77 -23.38
CA ASP A 187 14.06 18.80 -24.73
C ASP A 187 13.74 17.56 -25.58
N ASN A 188 13.01 16.59 -25.04
CA ASN A 188 12.51 15.45 -25.80
C ASN A 188 11.34 15.86 -26.72
N SER A 189 11.21 15.20 -27.88
CA SER A 189 10.13 15.45 -28.86
C SER A 189 8.71 15.24 -28.32
N ARG A 190 8.56 14.50 -27.22
CA ARG A 190 7.30 14.31 -26.48
C ARG A 190 7.09 15.29 -25.33
N LEU A 191 8.02 16.23 -25.12
CA LEU A 191 8.01 17.17 -24.00
C LEU A 191 8.01 16.47 -22.63
N LEU A 192 8.69 15.32 -22.55
CA LEU A 192 8.95 14.64 -21.28
C LEU A 192 10.07 15.37 -20.54
N LEU A 193 10.04 15.32 -19.19
CA LEU A 193 11.06 15.89 -18.34
C LEU A 193 12.37 15.14 -18.57
N THR A 194 13.42 15.83 -19.00
CA THR A 194 14.73 15.22 -19.28
C THR A 194 15.81 15.62 -18.29
N GLU A 195 15.66 16.77 -17.63
CA GLU A 195 16.61 17.22 -16.61
C GLU A 195 15.95 18.04 -15.51
N ILE A 196 16.43 17.86 -14.29
CA ILE A 196 16.21 18.77 -13.16
C ILE A 196 17.58 19.27 -12.69
N GLU A 197 17.74 20.59 -12.60
CA GLU A 197 18.87 21.22 -11.92
C GLU A 197 18.38 21.69 -10.54
N ASN A 198 19.04 21.25 -9.46
CA ASN A 198 18.66 21.64 -8.11
C ASN A 198 19.33 22.95 -7.66
N GLU A 199 19.03 23.36 -6.43
CA GLU A 199 19.51 24.60 -5.82
C GLU A 199 21.05 24.68 -5.68
N ARG A 200 21.74 23.53 -5.78
CA ARG A 200 23.20 23.40 -5.70
C ARG A 200 23.86 23.31 -7.07
N GLY A 201 23.09 23.36 -8.16
CA GLY A 201 23.57 23.13 -9.52
C GLY A 201 23.88 21.66 -9.82
N GLU A 202 23.35 20.72 -9.03
CA GLU A 202 23.44 19.29 -9.33
C GLU A 202 22.33 18.93 -10.32
N HIS A 203 22.60 17.96 -11.20
CA HIS A 203 21.70 17.57 -12.28
C HIS A 203 21.14 16.17 -12.05
N TYR A 204 19.82 16.02 -12.23
CA TYR A 204 19.13 14.75 -12.32
C TYR A 204 18.65 14.58 -13.76
N GLN A 205 18.99 13.47 -14.41
CA GLN A 205 18.76 13.28 -15.85
C GLN A 205 17.88 12.05 -16.11
N LEU A 206 17.03 12.14 -17.13
CA LEU A 206 16.09 11.11 -17.54
C LEU A 206 16.21 10.86 -19.04
N ASP A 207 16.63 9.65 -19.38
CA ASP A 207 16.66 9.13 -20.74
C ASP A 207 15.43 8.27 -21.00
N TYR A 208 14.91 8.30 -22.22
CA TYR A 208 13.69 7.60 -22.59
C TYR A 208 13.87 6.76 -23.83
N TYR A 209 13.19 5.61 -23.85
CA TYR A 209 12.95 4.88 -25.08
C TYR A 209 12.07 5.67 -26.05
N SER A 210 12.09 5.26 -27.31
CA SER A 210 11.14 5.74 -28.31
C SER A 210 9.69 5.41 -27.99
N SER A 211 9.38 4.61 -26.97
CA SER A 211 8.01 4.41 -26.43
C SER A 211 7.59 5.50 -25.43
N GLY A 212 8.53 6.24 -24.85
CA GLY A 212 8.30 7.21 -23.77
C GLY A 212 8.46 6.60 -22.36
N LEU A 213 8.81 5.32 -22.26
CA LEU A 213 9.23 4.71 -20.99
C LEU A 213 10.65 5.16 -20.64
N ILE A 214 10.93 5.33 -19.35
CA ILE A 214 12.26 5.71 -18.85
C ILE A 214 13.23 4.59 -19.18
N GLN A 215 14.26 4.87 -19.97
CA GLN A 215 15.34 3.93 -20.23
C GLN A 215 16.35 3.96 -19.08
N GLN A 216 16.68 5.15 -18.60
CA GLN A 216 17.67 5.36 -17.57
C GLN A 216 17.38 6.66 -16.82
N GLU A 217 17.71 6.67 -15.54
CA GLU A 217 17.82 7.89 -14.75
C GLU A 217 19.24 8.01 -14.19
N THR A 218 19.70 9.24 -14.03
CA THR A 218 20.91 9.57 -13.28
C THR A 218 20.52 10.50 -12.14
N GLY A 219 20.74 10.05 -10.90
CA GLY A 219 20.45 10.80 -9.69
C GLY A 219 21.33 12.05 -9.54
N PHE A 220 20.95 12.96 -8.63
CA PHE A 220 21.80 14.11 -8.27
C PHE A 220 23.16 13.70 -7.70
N ASP A 221 23.25 12.50 -7.15
CA ASP A 221 24.49 11.89 -6.66
C ASP A 221 25.33 11.24 -7.77
N GLY A 222 24.87 11.29 -9.02
CA GLY A 222 25.51 10.69 -10.18
C GLY A 222 25.23 9.19 -10.35
N ARG A 223 24.48 8.55 -9.44
CA ARG A 223 24.16 7.13 -9.55
C ARG A 223 23.15 6.89 -10.65
N ARG A 224 23.37 5.84 -11.43
CA ARG A 224 22.55 5.49 -12.57
C ARG A 224 21.63 4.33 -12.22
N THR A 225 20.41 4.38 -12.73
CA THR A 225 19.49 3.25 -12.74
C THR A 225 18.92 3.08 -14.13
N ALA A 226 19.01 1.88 -14.70
CA ALA A 226 18.45 1.56 -16.01
C ALA A 226 17.28 0.58 -15.90
N TYR A 227 16.38 0.65 -16.88
CA TYR A 227 15.13 -0.10 -16.92
C TYR A 227 14.94 -0.74 -18.29
N GLU A 228 14.54 -2.01 -18.32
CA GLU A 228 14.21 -2.75 -19.53
C GLU A 228 12.76 -3.25 -19.44
N TYR A 229 12.03 -3.20 -20.55
CA TYR A 229 10.60 -3.51 -20.59
C TYR A 229 10.26 -4.52 -21.69
N ASP A 230 9.16 -5.24 -21.50
CA ASP A 230 8.55 -6.04 -22.55
C ASP A 230 7.78 -5.16 -23.56
N LEU A 231 7.25 -5.78 -24.62
CA LEU A 231 6.47 -5.09 -25.66
C LEU A 231 5.14 -4.50 -25.16
N ASN A 232 4.65 -4.95 -23.99
CA ASN A 232 3.44 -4.43 -23.35
C ASN A 232 3.76 -3.30 -22.35
N GLY A 233 5.04 -2.96 -22.18
CA GLY A 233 5.51 -1.91 -21.26
C GLY A 233 5.66 -2.38 -19.82
N ASN A 234 5.62 -3.69 -19.55
CA ASN A 234 5.91 -4.21 -18.22
C ASN A 234 7.42 -4.23 -17.97
N LEU A 235 7.85 -3.83 -16.78
CA LEU A 235 9.25 -3.90 -16.38
C LEU A 235 9.72 -5.36 -16.35
N LEU A 236 10.79 -5.65 -17.07
CA LEU A 236 11.49 -6.94 -17.10
C LEU A 236 12.73 -6.92 -16.21
N LYS A 237 13.44 -5.80 -16.18
CA LYS A 237 14.72 -5.70 -15.47
C LYS A 237 15.00 -4.28 -15.01
N LYS A 238 15.53 -4.16 -13.81
CA LYS A 238 16.07 -2.92 -13.23
C LYS A 238 17.54 -3.16 -12.91
N THR A 239 18.42 -2.27 -13.35
CA THR A 239 19.85 -2.31 -13.04
C THR A 239 20.24 -1.04 -12.30
N GLU A 240 20.76 -1.16 -11.08
CA GLU A 240 21.33 -0.07 -10.30
C GLU A 240 22.86 -0.14 -10.38
N TYR A 241 23.51 0.97 -10.77
CA TYR A 241 24.96 1.02 -10.99
C TYR A 241 25.67 1.63 -9.79
N GLY A 242 26.65 0.91 -9.26
CA GLY A 242 27.57 1.38 -8.23
C GLY A 242 28.68 2.28 -8.81
N ASP A 243 29.29 3.09 -7.94
CA ASP A 243 30.37 4.01 -8.30
C ASP A 243 31.64 3.27 -8.77
N ASP A 244 31.79 2.00 -8.39
CA ASP A 244 32.88 1.09 -8.78
C ASP A 244 32.57 0.28 -10.07
N GLY A 245 31.43 0.54 -10.70
CA GLY A 245 30.95 -0.20 -11.86
C GLY A 245 30.27 -1.52 -11.52
N SER A 246 30.02 -1.81 -10.23
CA SER A 246 29.15 -2.93 -9.84
C SER A 246 27.70 -2.68 -10.29
N GLU A 247 26.96 -3.77 -10.49
CA GLU A 247 25.57 -3.73 -10.91
C GLU A 247 24.73 -4.55 -9.92
N LEU A 248 23.65 -3.96 -9.42
CA LEU A 248 22.59 -4.67 -8.73
C LEU A 248 21.41 -4.83 -9.69
N VAL A 249 21.16 -6.06 -10.12
CA VAL A 249 20.14 -6.37 -11.12
C VAL A 249 18.94 -7.01 -10.42
N THR A 250 17.74 -6.49 -10.68
CA THR A 250 16.48 -7.13 -10.29
C THR A 250 15.67 -7.48 -11.53
N GLU A 251 15.25 -8.73 -11.67
CA GLU A 251 14.49 -9.23 -12.81
C GLU A 251 13.06 -9.61 -12.43
N TYR A 252 12.15 -9.54 -13.40
CA TYR A 252 10.72 -9.72 -13.22
C TYR A 252 10.15 -10.62 -14.30
N GLN A 253 9.52 -11.72 -13.89
CA GLN A 253 8.81 -12.62 -14.79
C GLN A 253 7.32 -12.49 -14.56
N ARG A 254 6.53 -12.48 -15.64
CA ARG A 254 5.08 -12.24 -15.59
C ARG A 254 4.33 -13.28 -16.41
N ASP A 255 3.07 -13.50 -16.07
CA ASP A 255 2.17 -14.32 -16.85
C ASP A 255 1.58 -13.55 -18.06
N SER A 256 0.76 -14.22 -18.86
CA SER A 256 0.12 -13.61 -20.02
C SER A 256 -0.90 -12.51 -19.68
N ALA A 257 -1.32 -12.39 -18.42
CA ALA A 257 -2.20 -11.34 -17.92
C ALA A 257 -1.40 -10.16 -17.32
N GLY A 258 -0.06 -10.21 -17.33
CA GLY A 258 0.82 -9.17 -16.80
C GLY A 258 1.07 -9.27 -15.28
N ARG A 259 0.57 -10.30 -14.61
CA ARG A 259 0.76 -10.51 -13.17
C ARG A 259 2.17 -11.04 -12.90
N LEU A 260 2.82 -10.55 -11.84
CA LEU A 260 4.17 -10.95 -11.46
C LEU A 260 4.16 -12.41 -11.00
N LEU A 261 5.06 -13.25 -11.51
CA LEU A 261 5.23 -14.66 -11.14
C LEU A 261 6.50 -14.87 -10.33
N VAL A 262 7.59 -14.23 -10.75
CA VAL A 262 8.91 -14.35 -10.10
C VAL A 262 9.56 -12.98 -10.08
N LYS A 263 10.13 -12.61 -8.95
CA LYS A 263 11.05 -11.48 -8.82
C LYS A 263 12.39 -12.00 -8.33
N THR A 264 13.42 -11.84 -9.14
CA THR A 264 14.79 -12.25 -8.80
C THR A 264 15.56 -11.02 -8.35
N LEU A 265 16.07 -11.02 -7.12
CA LEU A 265 16.84 -9.94 -6.53
C LEU A 265 18.31 -10.00 -6.98
N ALA A 266 19.08 -8.95 -6.65
CA ALA A 266 20.47 -8.83 -7.08
C ALA A 266 21.43 -9.86 -6.49
N ASP A 267 21.08 -10.46 -5.35
CA ASP A 267 21.79 -11.58 -4.73
C ASP A 267 21.37 -12.95 -5.30
N GLY A 268 20.39 -12.97 -6.22
CA GLY A 268 19.83 -14.17 -6.83
C GLY A 268 18.68 -14.80 -6.05
N GLU A 269 18.25 -14.21 -4.93
CA GLU A 269 17.06 -14.69 -4.23
C GLU A 269 15.80 -14.46 -5.07
N GLU A 270 14.91 -15.44 -5.10
CA GLU A 270 13.66 -15.39 -5.85
C GLU A 270 12.45 -15.25 -4.92
N ILE A 271 11.53 -14.38 -5.30
CA ILE A 271 10.22 -14.25 -4.68
C ILE A 271 9.17 -14.74 -5.67
N HIS A 272 8.43 -15.78 -5.32
CA HIS A 272 7.42 -16.40 -6.16
C HIS A 272 6.01 -15.97 -5.79
N TYR A 273 5.21 -15.64 -6.80
CA TYR A 273 3.85 -15.16 -6.63
C TYR A 273 2.88 -16.14 -7.31
N SER A 274 1.84 -16.56 -6.59
CA SER A 274 0.82 -17.47 -7.11
C SER A 274 -0.56 -16.86 -7.00
N TYR A 275 -1.41 -17.20 -7.98
CA TYR A 275 -2.76 -16.66 -8.08
C TYR A 275 -3.79 -17.77 -8.28
N ASP A 276 -5.00 -17.54 -7.80
CA ASP A 276 -6.13 -18.41 -8.12
C ASP A 276 -6.69 -18.17 -9.54
N ALA A 277 -7.68 -18.99 -9.91
CA ALA A 277 -8.33 -18.93 -11.21
C ALA A 277 -9.10 -17.63 -11.48
N LEU A 278 -9.41 -16.85 -10.44
CA LEU A 278 -10.11 -15.57 -10.56
C LEU A 278 -9.16 -14.39 -10.71
N GLY A 279 -7.85 -14.60 -10.58
CA GLY A 279 -6.88 -13.52 -10.72
C GLY A 279 -6.14 -13.17 -9.44
N ARG A 280 -6.57 -13.71 -8.29
CA ARG A 280 -6.28 -13.14 -6.96
C ARG A 280 -5.04 -13.75 -6.37
N LEU A 281 -4.22 -12.92 -5.72
CA LEU A 281 -2.97 -13.36 -5.11
C LEU A 281 -3.28 -14.31 -3.95
N VAL A 282 -2.77 -15.53 -4.00
CA VAL A 282 -2.99 -16.52 -2.94
C VAL A 282 -1.70 -16.88 -2.21
N ASN A 283 -0.54 -16.57 -2.78
CA ASN A 283 0.74 -16.86 -2.15
C ASN A 283 1.86 -15.93 -2.62
N VAL A 284 2.69 -15.47 -1.69
CA VAL A 284 4.00 -14.84 -1.94
C VAL A 284 5.04 -15.64 -1.17
N ASP A 285 6.02 -16.22 -1.85
CA ASP A 285 7.05 -17.07 -1.23
C ASP A 285 8.44 -16.53 -1.52
N ASP A 286 9.10 -16.02 -0.49
CA ASP A 286 10.48 -15.52 -0.49
C ASP A 286 11.48 -16.58 0.02
N GLY A 287 11.05 -17.84 0.17
CA GLY A 287 11.83 -18.95 0.71
C GLY A 287 11.98 -18.95 2.24
N HIS A 288 11.45 -17.94 2.94
CA HIS A 288 11.62 -17.77 4.38
C HIS A 288 10.27 -17.69 5.11
N TRP A 289 9.43 -16.74 4.73
CA TRP A 289 8.15 -16.45 5.39
C TRP A 289 7.05 -16.28 4.35
N PRO A 290 6.54 -17.39 3.79
CA PRO A 290 5.51 -17.30 2.78
C PRO A 290 4.25 -16.63 3.34
N LEU A 291 3.72 -15.70 2.57
CA LEU A 291 2.42 -15.11 2.77
C LEU A 291 1.39 -15.95 2.03
N ALA A 292 0.26 -16.24 2.65
CA ALA A 292 -0.84 -16.93 1.98
C ALA A 292 -2.19 -16.28 2.28
N TYR A 293 -3.04 -16.19 1.26
CA TYR A 293 -4.31 -15.48 1.31
C TYR A 293 -5.46 -16.38 0.87
N GLU A 294 -6.58 -16.30 1.59
CA GLU A 294 -7.83 -16.98 1.23
C GLU A 294 -8.97 -15.97 1.12
N TYR A 295 -9.85 -16.19 0.16
CA TYR A 295 -10.97 -15.32 -0.13
C TYR A 295 -12.28 -16.10 -0.18
N ASP A 296 -13.38 -15.45 0.18
CA ASP A 296 -14.70 -16.01 -0.05
C ASP A 296 -15.19 -15.80 -1.50
N SER A 297 -16.39 -16.30 -1.77
CA SER A 297 -17.05 -16.21 -3.07
C SER A 297 -17.52 -14.80 -3.45
N GLN A 298 -17.49 -13.85 -2.51
CA GLN A 298 -17.82 -12.44 -2.73
C GLN A 298 -16.57 -11.56 -2.86
N ASP A 299 -15.41 -12.19 -3.01
CA ASP A 299 -14.11 -11.55 -3.19
C ASP A 299 -13.58 -10.81 -1.95
N ARG A 300 -13.96 -11.28 -0.76
CA ARG A 300 -13.47 -10.71 0.51
C ARG A 300 -12.41 -11.62 1.11
N LEU A 301 -11.35 -11.01 1.65
CA LEU A 301 -10.26 -11.71 2.33
C LEU A 301 -10.78 -12.34 3.63
N ILE A 302 -10.69 -13.66 3.77
CA ILE A 302 -11.16 -14.40 4.97
C ILE A 302 -10.02 -14.99 5.78
N SER A 303 -8.84 -15.18 5.19
CA SER A 303 -7.64 -15.63 5.90
C SER A 303 -6.40 -15.00 5.30
N GLU A 304 -5.48 -14.63 6.19
CA GLU A 304 -4.15 -14.15 5.85
C GLU A 304 -3.15 -14.86 6.77
N HIS A 305 -2.20 -15.56 6.17
CA HIS A 305 -1.11 -16.23 6.86
C HIS A 305 0.18 -15.45 6.61
N GLN A 306 0.88 -15.10 7.68
CA GLN A 306 2.17 -14.41 7.61
C GLN A 306 3.13 -15.05 8.60
N GLY A 307 4.04 -15.88 8.10
CA GLY A 307 5.07 -16.55 8.90
C GLY A 307 4.54 -17.28 10.15
N TRP A 308 4.54 -16.61 11.31
CA TRP A 308 4.17 -17.19 12.60
C TRP A 308 2.70 -16.99 13.00
N GLY A 309 1.91 -16.24 12.22
CA GLY A 309 0.54 -15.88 12.57
C GLY A 309 -0.48 -16.14 11.45
N THR A 310 -1.74 -16.33 11.84
CA THR A 310 -2.86 -16.33 10.89
C THR A 310 -3.96 -15.43 11.40
N LEU A 311 -4.32 -14.43 10.61
CA LEU A 311 -5.48 -13.58 10.80
C LEU A 311 -6.66 -14.16 10.03
N ARG A 312 -7.82 -14.22 10.68
CA ARG A 312 -9.07 -14.67 10.06
C ARG A 312 -10.14 -13.61 10.22
N TYR A 313 -10.86 -13.37 9.13
CA TYR A 313 -11.90 -12.35 9.02
C TYR A 313 -13.25 -13.01 8.79
N GLU A 314 -14.24 -12.63 9.58
CA GLU A 314 -15.63 -13.02 9.41
C GLU A 314 -16.46 -11.78 9.09
N TYR A 315 -17.32 -11.87 8.08
CA TYR A 315 -18.19 -10.77 7.66
C TYR A 315 -19.65 -11.11 7.93
N ASP A 316 -20.47 -10.09 8.13
CA ASP A 316 -21.92 -10.23 8.20
C ASP A 316 -22.57 -10.28 6.80
N SER A 317 -23.91 -10.44 6.79
CA SER A 317 -24.69 -10.56 5.56
C SER A 317 -24.78 -9.28 4.73
N VAL A 318 -24.38 -8.13 5.26
CA VAL A 318 -24.34 -6.85 4.55
C VAL A 318 -22.92 -6.44 4.17
N GLY A 319 -21.94 -7.31 4.40
CA GLY A 319 -20.56 -7.12 3.98
C GLY A 319 -19.65 -6.54 5.05
N GLN A 320 -20.14 -6.25 6.24
CA GLN A 320 -19.36 -5.60 7.30
C GLN A 320 -18.51 -6.62 8.07
N LEU A 321 -17.29 -6.22 8.42
CA LEU A 321 -16.40 -7.05 9.24
C LEU A 321 -17.05 -7.27 10.62
N LYS A 322 -17.32 -8.53 10.95
CA LYS A 322 -18.00 -8.96 12.16
C LYS A 322 -17.01 -9.46 13.22
N HIS A 323 -15.98 -10.20 12.81
CA HIS A 323 -14.90 -10.63 13.70
C HIS A 323 -13.55 -10.62 12.96
N CYS A 324 -12.51 -10.17 13.67
CA CYS A 324 -11.12 -10.45 13.34
C CYS A 324 -10.55 -11.31 14.47
N ARG A 325 -9.98 -12.48 14.15
CA ARG A 325 -9.34 -13.35 15.13
C ARG A 325 -7.92 -13.63 14.70
N SER A 326 -6.98 -13.42 15.61
CA SER A 326 -5.62 -13.93 15.47
C SER A 326 -5.55 -15.29 16.14
N ALA A 327 -5.14 -16.30 15.39
CA ALA A 327 -4.73 -17.56 15.97
C ALA A 327 -3.22 -17.50 16.25
N SER A 328 -2.86 -17.29 17.52
CA SER A 328 -1.57 -17.82 18.00
C SER A 328 -1.76 -19.32 18.16
N ALA A 329 -1.35 -20.07 17.13
CA ALA A 329 -1.48 -21.52 17.15
C ALA A 329 -0.20 -22.17 16.62
N TYR A 330 0.77 -22.36 17.53
CA TYR A 330 1.55 -23.58 17.45
C TYR A 330 0.61 -24.76 17.71
N ARG A 331 0.15 -25.44 16.64
CA ARG A 331 -0.07 -26.90 16.61
C ARG A 331 -0.48 -27.42 15.21
N ALA A 332 0.50 -28.10 14.63
CA ALA A 332 0.43 -29.47 14.10
C ALA A 332 0.07 -29.73 12.62
N ALA A 333 0.78 -30.75 12.12
CA ALA A 333 0.47 -31.65 11.00
C ALA A 333 0.94 -31.24 9.60
N VAL A 334 2.25 -31.34 9.35
CA VAL A 334 2.75 -31.70 8.02
C VAL A 334 2.40 -33.16 7.77
N SER A 335 1.21 -33.42 7.20
CA SER A 335 0.96 -34.66 6.48
C SER A 335 1.56 -34.53 5.08
N ARG A 336 2.77 -35.06 4.90
CA ARG A 336 3.35 -35.30 3.57
C ARG A 336 2.43 -36.25 2.79
N PRO A 337 2.19 -36.02 1.49
CA PRO A 337 1.52 -37.00 0.66
C PRO A 337 2.43 -38.23 0.50
N THR A 338 1.95 -39.40 0.91
CA THR A 338 2.59 -40.68 0.62
C THR A 338 2.46 -40.98 -0.87
N SER A 339 3.55 -40.85 -1.61
CA SER A 339 3.70 -41.48 -2.91
C SER A 339 3.78 -42.99 -2.70
N THR A 340 2.74 -43.69 -3.14
CA THR A 340 2.73 -45.16 -3.16
C THR A 340 3.18 -45.59 -4.55
N THR A 341 4.40 -46.11 -4.66
CA THR A 341 4.81 -46.98 -5.76
C THR A 341 5.43 -48.23 -5.16
N PRO A 342 4.97 -49.44 -5.53
CA PRO A 342 5.42 -50.67 -4.90
C PRO A 342 6.80 -51.07 -5.44
N SER A 343 7.73 -51.30 -4.51
CA SER A 343 9.02 -51.95 -4.77
C SER A 343 8.80 -53.43 -5.05
N VAL A 344 9.14 -53.85 -6.26
CA VAL A 344 9.38 -55.24 -6.64
C VAL A 344 10.83 -55.52 -6.32
N ASP A 345 11.10 -56.30 -5.27
CA ASP A 345 12.46 -56.75 -4.98
C ASP A 345 12.63 -58.22 -5.39
N ALA A 346 13.54 -58.43 -6.33
CA ALA A 346 13.90 -59.72 -6.86
C ALA A 346 15.10 -60.26 -6.06
N SER A 347 14.86 -61.38 -5.37
CA SER A 347 15.76 -62.54 -5.27
C SER A 347 17.26 -62.30 -5.05
N ARG A 348 17.84 -62.91 -3.99
CA ARG A 348 18.54 -64.23 -4.11
C ARG A 348 19.44 -64.58 -2.89
N LYS A 349 19.21 -65.81 -2.38
CA LYS A 349 20.11 -66.78 -1.68
C LYS A 349 20.59 -66.40 -0.26
N GLN A 350 20.82 -67.31 0.71
CA GLN A 350 20.78 -68.77 0.96
C GLN A 350 21.02 -68.85 2.50
N SER A 351 20.48 -69.75 3.33
CA SER A 351 20.62 -71.21 3.35
C SER A 351 19.80 -71.82 4.51
N MET A 352 19.30 -73.05 4.27
CA MET A 352 19.20 -74.26 5.14
C MET A 352 18.90 -74.09 6.66
N ALA A 353 17.96 -74.79 7.31
CA ALA A 353 17.67 -76.23 7.20
C ALA A 353 16.30 -76.64 7.85
N THR A 354 15.63 -77.58 7.17
CA THR A 354 14.71 -78.69 7.56
C THR A 354 13.68 -78.66 8.74
N PRO A 355 12.49 -79.29 8.56
CA PRO A 355 11.34 -79.39 9.49
C PRO A 355 11.22 -80.85 10.06
N PRO A 356 10.05 -81.49 10.40
CA PRO A 356 8.67 -81.05 10.76
C PRO A 356 8.09 -81.78 12.02
N ASN A 357 6.87 -81.41 12.45
CA ASN A 357 5.80 -82.27 13.03
C ASN A 357 4.70 -81.38 13.64
N SER A 358 3.41 -81.72 13.79
CA SER A 358 2.45 -82.62 13.14
C SER A 358 1.15 -82.49 13.97
N SER A 359 -0.02 -82.55 13.31
CA SER A 359 -1.30 -83.14 13.79
C SER A 359 -2.21 -82.42 14.81
N GLY A 360 -3.52 -82.45 14.47
CA GLY A 360 -4.69 -82.38 15.37
C GLY A 360 -5.81 -81.46 14.82
N LYS A 361 -6.77 -81.92 14.00
CA LYS A 361 -8.13 -82.45 14.37
C LYS A 361 -8.87 -81.59 15.42
N ALA A 362 -10.18 -81.35 15.42
CA ALA A 362 -11.34 -81.56 14.55
C ALA A 362 -12.55 -80.98 15.32
N ASN A 363 -13.62 -80.56 14.61
CA ASN A 363 -15.06 -80.51 14.99
C ASN A 363 -15.47 -79.72 16.26
N GLY A 364 -16.47 -78.83 16.28
CA GLY A 364 -17.80 -78.89 15.67
C GLY A 364 -18.83 -79.19 16.77
N TRP A 365 -19.67 -78.22 17.15
CA TRP A 365 -20.88 -78.41 17.97
C TRP A 365 -22.03 -77.54 17.44
N SER A 366 -23.17 -78.20 17.24
CA SER A 366 -24.55 -77.72 17.00
C SER A 366 -24.93 -77.27 15.59
#